data_AF-A0A286SCY6-F1
#
_entry.id   AF-A0A286SCY6-F1
#
_cell.length_a   1.000
_cell.length_b   1.000
_cell.length_c   1.000
_cell.angle_alpha   90.00
_cell.angle_beta   90.00
_cell.angle_gamma   90.00
#
_symmetry.space_group_name_H-M   'P 1'
#
loop_
_entity.id
_entity.type
_entity.pdbx_description
1 polymer ?
#
loop_
_entity_poly.entity_id
_entity_poly.type
_entity_poly.pdbx_seq_one_letter_code
_entity_poly.pdbx_strand_id
1 'polypeptide(L)'
;DLRGDRQPEFTQIDMETSFLTAEEIQSYTEGLIKQVMKDVKGVDIKTPFTRMTWQEAMDRFGSEKPDVRFGMELKDMGAAVSNAGFKVFDNALANGGLVKAIAVPGGADQYSRKQIDAYTEYVKRFGAKGLAWMKVTDDGFSGPVAKFFKNDGDFEAITSAAAAKPGDLLLFAADSFKVVSDTLGYLRTAIAKELDLIDQDQYAY
;
A
#
# COMPACT_ATOMS: atom_id res chain seq x y z
N ASP A 1 23.95 8.36 -2.98
CA ASP A 1 22.67 7.81 -3.45
C ASP A 1 21.79 8.95 -3.93
N LEU A 2 21.97 9.38 -5.19
CA LEU A 2 21.14 10.39 -5.84
C LEU A 2 19.82 9.70 -6.24
N ARG A 3 18.89 9.63 -5.29
CA ARG A 3 17.49 9.37 -5.62
C ARG A 3 16.98 10.56 -6.43
N GLY A 4 16.09 10.33 -7.39
CA GLY A 4 15.69 11.34 -8.38
C GLY A 4 15.13 12.65 -7.80
N ASP A 5 14.76 12.65 -6.52
CA ASP A 5 14.23 13.78 -5.75
C ASP A 5 15.26 14.44 -4.80
N ARG A 6 16.55 14.08 -4.87
CA ARG A 6 17.59 14.60 -3.96
C ARG A 6 18.69 15.33 -4.72
N GLN A 7 18.93 16.58 -4.32
CA GLN A 7 20.04 17.40 -4.80
C GLN A 7 20.96 17.78 -3.63
N PRO A 8 22.28 17.95 -3.84
CA PRO A 8 23.20 18.43 -2.81
C PRO A 8 22.80 19.81 -2.26
N GLU A 9 22.20 20.64 -3.10
CA GLU A 9 21.68 21.97 -2.77
C GLU A 9 20.20 22.04 -3.16
N PHE A 10 19.37 22.62 -2.29
CA PHE A 10 17.93 22.78 -2.52
C PHE A 10 17.40 23.99 -1.74
N THR A 11 16.23 24.49 -2.13
CA THR A 11 15.58 25.65 -1.51
C THR A 11 14.46 25.20 -0.58
N GLN A 12 14.35 25.84 0.58
CA GLN A 12 13.26 25.65 1.53
C GLN A 12 12.49 26.96 1.73
N ILE A 13 11.19 26.84 1.95
CA ILE A 13 10.38 27.90 2.55
C ILE A 13 10.39 27.63 4.05
N ASP A 14 11.31 28.29 4.75
CA ASP A 14 11.49 28.11 6.19
C ASP A 14 10.52 29.02 6.97
N MET A 15 9.89 28.49 8.02
CA MET A 15 8.88 29.20 8.81
C MET A 15 8.99 28.80 10.28
N GLU A 16 9.16 29.79 11.15
CA GLU A 16 9.18 29.61 12.60
C GLU A 16 8.14 30.54 13.22
N THR A 17 7.46 30.08 14.28
CA THR A 17 6.38 30.84 14.93
C THR A 17 6.52 30.76 16.45
N SER A 18 6.18 31.85 17.15
CA SER A 18 6.13 31.87 18.61
C SER A 18 4.70 31.71 19.10
N PHE A 19 4.52 30.96 20.18
CA PHE A 19 3.24 30.81 20.90
C PHE A 19 2.09 30.17 20.11
N LEU A 20 2.38 29.52 18.97
CA LEU A 20 1.39 28.74 18.21
C LEU A 20 1.48 27.25 18.55
N THR A 21 0.33 26.60 18.48
CA THR A 21 0.19 25.14 18.53
C THR A 21 0.50 24.50 17.18
N ALA A 22 0.73 23.19 17.17
CA ALA A 22 0.97 22.44 15.92
C ALA A 22 -0.20 22.53 14.93
N GLU A 23 -1.44 22.65 15.41
CA GLU A 23 -2.64 22.74 14.57
C GLU A 23 -2.78 24.12 13.93
N GLU A 24 -2.39 25.18 14.63
CA GLU A 24 -2.34 26.53 14.09
C GLU A 24 -1.26 26.65 13.01
N ILE A 25 -0.06 26.10 13.25
CA ILE A 25 1.03 26.05 12.26
C ILE A 25 0.59 25.29 11.00
N GLN A 26 -0.09 24.16 11.15
CA GLN A 26 -0.68 23.41 10.04
C GLN A 26 -1.69 24.28 9.27
N SER A 27 -2.58 24.98 9.96
CA SER A 27 -3.59 25.84 9.34
C SER A 27 -2.96 26.96 8.50
N TYR A 28 -1.89 27.60 8.99
CA TYR A 28 -1.12 28.58 8.21
C TYR A 28 -0.47 27.94 6.97
N THR A 29 0.12 26.76 7.14
CA THR A 29 0.79 26.02 6.06
C THR A 29 -0.21 25.58 4.98
N GLU A 30 -1.38 25.07 5.37
CA GLU A 30 -2.46 24.70 4.46
C GLU A 30 -3.00 25.94 3.71
N GLY A 31 -3.12 27.08 4.39
CA GLY A 31 -3.49 28.35 3.77
C GLY A 31 -2.49 28.81 2.70
N LEU A 32 -1.18 28.70 2.98
CA LEU A 32 -0.12 28.96 2.01
C LEU A 32 -0.23 28.03 0.79
N ILE A 33 -0.37 26.72 1.01
CA ILE A 33 -0.50 25.73 -0.07
C ILE A 33 -1.75 26.03 -0.91
N LYS A 34 -2.88 26.38 -0.26
CA LYS A 34 -4.12 26.76 -0.95
C LYS A 34 -3.92 27.98 -1.83
N GLN A 35 -3.28 29.02 -1.32
CA GLN A 35 -3.03 30.23 -2.09
C GLN A 35 -2.12 29.94 -3.30
N VAL A 36 -1.03 29.20 -3.11
CA VAL A 36 -0.11 28.81 -4.20
C VAL A 36 -0.83 27.98 -5.27
N MET A 37 -1.64 27.00 -4.88
CA MET A 37 -2.41 26.19 -5.83
C MET A 37 -3.42 27.03 -6.61
N LYS A 38 -4.08 27.99 -5.95
CA LYS A 38 -5.02 28.89 -6.60
C LYS A 38 -4.32 29.82 -7.60
N ASP A 39 -3.22 30.44 -7.20
CA ASP A 39 -2.53 31.46 -7.99
C ASP A 39 -1.75 30.86 -9.16
N VAL A 40 -1.12 29.70 -8.96
CA VAL A 40 -0.22 29.08 -9.96
C VAL A 40 -0.95 28.06 -10.83
N LYS A 41 -1.88 27.29 -10.25
CA LYS A 41 -2.59 26.21 -10.96
C LYS A 41 -4.07 26.53 -11.24
N GLY A 42 -4.61 27.61 -10.68
CA GLY A 42 -6.04 27.91 -10.79
C GLY A 42 -6.94 26.96 -9.98
N VAL A 43 -6.36 26.05 -9.20
CA VAL A 43 -7.08 25.01 -8.46
C VAL A 43 -7.47 25.53 -7.09
N ASP A 44 -8.75 25.49 -6.77
CA ASP A 44 -9.24 25.82 -5.43
C ASP A 44 -9.31 24.56 -4.57
N ILE A 45 -8.34 24.42 -3.66
CA ILE A 45 -8.24 23.26 -2.78
C ILE A 45 -9.01 23.49 -1.49
N LYS A 46 -9.59 22.42 -0.94
CA LYS A 46 -10.37 22.47 0.30
C LYS A 46 -9.43 22.32 1.50
N THR A 47 -9.70 23.09 2.54
CA THR A 47 -9.06 23.00 3.85
C THR A 47 -10.14 22.79 4.93
N PRO A 48 -9.83 22.13 6.05
CA PRO A 48 -8.52 21.56 6.40
C PRO A 48 -8.17 20.33 5.57
N PHE A 49 -6.88 20.02 5.44
CA PHE A 49 -6.43 18.80 4.76
C PHE A 49 -6.75 17.56 5.58
N THR A 50 -6.76 16.41 4.91
CA THR A 50 -7.03 15.14 5.58
C THR A 50 -5.86 14.79 6.47
N ARG A 51 -6.11 14.61 7.77
CA ARG A 51 -5.09 14.23 8.74
C ARG A 51 -5.08 12.73 8.94
N MET A 52 -3.88 12.16 8.99
CA MET A 52 -3.66 10.74 9.19
C MET A 52 -2.56 10.57 10.22
N THR A 53 -2.77 9.69 11.20
CA THR A 53 -1.69 9.36 12.14
C THR A 53 -0.62 8.56 11.40
N TRP A 54 0.62 8.59 11.90
CA TRP A 54 1.69 7.77 11.34
C TRP A 54 1.31 6.28 11.31
N GLN A 55 0.70 5.78 12.39
CA GLN A 55 0.29 4.38 12.48
C GLN A 55 -0.77 4.04 11.42
N GLU A 56 -1.77 4.91 11.23
CA GLU A 56 -2.78 4.73 10.20
C GLU A 56 -2.17 4.72 8.78
N ALA A 57 -1.25 5.64 8.49
CA ALA A 57 -0.58 5.72 7.19
C ALA A 57 0.23 4.45 6.89
N MET A 58 0.99 3.99 7.89
CA MET A 58 1.75 2.76 7.75
C MET A 58 0.85 1.52 7.67
N ASP A 59 -0.25 1.48 8.43
CA ASP A 59 -1.13 0.32 8.44
C ASP A 59 -1.90 0.15 7.15
N ARG A 60 -2.41 1.25 6.58
CA ARG A 60 -3.20 1.27 5.35
C ARG A 60 -2.36 1.30 4.08
N PHE A 61 -1.19 1.92 4.09
CA PHE A 61 -0.43 2.20 2.86
C PHE A 61 1.02 1.74 2.89
N GLY A 62 1.54 1.33 4.05
CA GLY A 62 2.95 0.95 4.20
C GLY A 62 3.93 2.11 3.94
N SER A 63 3.47 3.36 4.08
CA SER A 63 4.25 4.56 3.81
C SER A 63 3.81 5.72 4.70
N GLU A 64 4.78 6.46 5.24
CA GLU A 64 4.56 7.72 5.96
C GLU A 64 4.25 8.90 5.02
N LYS A 65 4.34 8.68 3.71
CA LYS A 65 3.95 9.62 2.64
C LYS A 65 3.09 8.90 1.60
N PRO A 66 1.86 8.48 1.97
CA PRO A 66 1.04 7.65 1.10
C PRO A 66 0.51 8.43 -0.09
N ASP A 67 0.50 7.79 -1.27
CA ASP A 67 -0.29 8.29 -2.40
C ASP A 67 -1.72 7.76 -2.26
N VAL A 68 -2.63 8.64 -1.86
CA VAL A 68 -4.04 8.33 -1.54
C VAL A 68 -4.98 8.51 -2.74
N ARG A 69 -4.46 8.83 -3.94
CA ARG A 69 -5.27 8.98 -5.16
C ARG A 69 -5.87 7.68 -5.68
N PHE A 70 -5.36 6.55 -5.21
CA PHE A 70 -5.81 5.22 -5.63
C PHE A 70 -6.00 4.28 -4.44
N GLY A 71 -6.68 3.15 -4.66
CA GLY A 71 -6.98 2.14 -3.64
C GLY A 71 -5.80 1.22 -3.31
N MET A 72 -6.02 -0.09 -3.33
CA MET A 72 -5.00 -1.12 -3.03
C MET A 72 -4.34 -0.95 -1.64
N GLU A 73 -5.10 -0.54 -0.63
CA GLU A 73 -4.62 -0.49 0.75
C GLU A 73 -4.12 -1.86 1.23
N LEU A 74 -3.14 -1.84 2.14
CA LEU A 74 -2.67 -3.03 2.84
C LEU A 74 -3.79 -3.52 3.77
N LYS A 75 -4.18 -4.77 3.60
CA LYS A 75 -5.17 -5.45 4.44
C LYS A 75 -4.52 -6.47 5.34
N ASP A 76 -4.90 -6.48 6.61
CA ASP A 76 -4.43 -7.47 7.57
C ASP A 76 -5.08 -8.82 7.27
N MET A 77 -4.23 -9.83 7.04
CA MET A 77 -4.65 -11.18 6.68
C MET A 77 -4.39 -12.18 7.81
N GLY A 78 -3.80 -11.75 8.94
CA GLY A 78 -3.30 -12.64 9.98
C GLY A 78 -4.35 -13.61 10.50
N ALA A 79 -5.56 -13.12 10.79
CA ALA A 79 -6.67 -13.97 11.23
C ALA A 79 -7.14 -14.93 10.12
N ALA A 80 -7.32 -14.42 8.89
CA ALA A 80 -7.86 -15.16 7.74
C ALA A 80 -6.92 -16.28 7.23
N VAL A 81 -5.61 -16.16 7.48
CA VAL A 81 -4.60 -17.12 6.99
C VAL A 81 -3.94 -17.93 8.09
N SER A 82 -4.35 -17.72 9.34
CA SER A 82 -3.81 -18.45 10.49
C SER A 82 -4.14 -19.95 10.41
N ASN A 83 -3.17 -20.79 10.79
CA ASN A 83 -3.33 -22.25 10.85
C ASN A 83 -3.68 -22.92 9.51
N ALA A 84 -3.45 -22.25 8.38
CA ALA A 84 -3.68 -22.79 7.05
C ALA A 84 -2.65 -23.87 6.64
N GLY A 85 -1.66 -24.15 7.51
CA GLY A 85 -0.56 -25.08 7.23
C GLY A 85 0.47 -24.53 6.24
N PHE A 86 0.35 -23.26 5.86
CA PHE A 86 1.34 -22.58 5.06
C PHE A 86 2.40 -21.96 5.97
N LYS A 87 3.49 -22.73 6.18
CA LYS A 87 4.58 -22.39 7.12
C LYS A 87 5.11 -20.96 7.01
N VAL A 88 5.10 -20.34 5.84
CA VAL A 88 5.57 -18.94 5.68
C VAL A 88 4.71 -17.98 6.49
N PHE A 89 3.39 -18.11 6.42
CA PHE A 89 2.45 -17.27 7.18
C PHE A 89 2.46 -17.67 8.66
N ASP A 90 2.35 -18.96 8.95
CA ASP A 90 2.33 -19.45 10.33
C ASP A 90 3.59 -19.04 11.11
N ASN A 91 4.78 -19.14 10.49
CA ASN A 91 6.03 -18.73 11.12
C ASN A 91 6.13 -17.21 11.30
N ALA A 92 5.61 -16.41 10.36
CA ALA A 92 5.62 -14.96 10.51
C ALA A 92 4.78 -14.54 11.72
N LEU A 93 3.57 -15.10 11.84
CA LEU A 93 2.66 -14.83 12.96
C LEU A 93 3.23 -15.34 14.29
N ALA A 94 3.77 -16.56 14.32
CA ALA A 94 4.37 -17.14 15.53
C ALA A 94 5.58 -16.35 16.05
N ASN A 95 6.30 -15.65 15.17
CA ASN A 95 7.44 -14.80 15.54
C ASN A 95 7.04 -13.35 15.89
N GLY A 96 5.74 -13.06 16.04
CA GLY A 96 5.23 -11.72 16.32
C GLY A 96 5.29 -10.77 15.11
N GLY A 97 5.44 -11.32 13.91
CA GLY A 97 5.34 -10.59 12.64
C GLY A 97 3.89 -10.42 12.19
N LEU A 98 3.73 -9.97 10.95
CA LEU A 98 2.44 -9.66 10.34
C LEU A 98 2.31 -10.39 9.01
N VAL A 99 1.07 -10.67 8.61
CA VAL A 99 0.73 -11.08 7.25
C VAL A 99 -0.26 -10.04 6.71
N LYS A 100 0.16 -9.28 5.70
CA LYS A 100 -0.72 -8.34 5.00
C LYS A 100 -0.78 -8.66 3.51
N ALA A 101 -1.83 -8.21 2.85
CA ALA A 101 -1.99 -8.34 1.40
C ALA A 101 -2.45 -7.02 0.77
N ILE A 102 -2.19 -6.90 -0.54
CA ILE A 102 -2.88 -5.95 -1.42
C ILE A 102 -3.71 -6.74 -2.44
N ALA A 103 -4.88 -6.21 -2.79
CA ALA A 103 -5.73 -6.71 -3.86
C ALA A 103 -5.51 -5.85 -5.11
N VAL A 104 -4.93 -6.44 -6.15
CA VAL A 104 -4.68 -5.78 -7.43
C VAL A 104 -5.90 -5.96 -8.33
N PRO A 105 -6.63 -4.87 -8.64
CA PRO A 105 -7.90 -4.96 -9.36
C PRO A 105 -7.69 -5.49 -10.77
N GLY A 106 -8.43 -6.55 -11.15
CA GLY A 106 -8.29 -7.17 -12.48
C GLY A 106 -6.96 -7.91 -12.71
N GLY A 107 -6.12 -8.02 -11.68
CA GLY A 107 -4.79 -8.60 -11.80
C GLY A 107 -4.77 -10.11 -12.06
N ALA A 108 -5.90 -10.82 -11.85
CA ALA A 108 -5.97 -12.26 -12.09
C ALA A 108 -5.71 -12.61 -13.55
N ASP A 109 -6.30 -11.88 -14.50
CA ASP A 109 -6.13 -12.17 -15.93
C ASP A 109 -4.94 -11.44 -16.53
N GLN A 110 -4.59 -10.28 -15.98
CA GLN A 110 -3.55 -9.42 -16.52
C GLN A 110 -2.13 -9.91 -16.24
N TYR A 111 -1.91 -10.56 -15.09
CA TYR A 111 -0.56 -10.97 -14.69
C TYR A 111 -0.32 -12.47 -14.86
N SER A 112 0.65 -12.80 -15.70
CA SER A 112 1.23 -14.14 -15.80
C SER A 112 2.10 -14.46 -14.58
N ARG A 113 2.34 -15.74 -14.32
CA ARG A 113 3.27 -16.19 -13.27
C ARG A 113 4.65 -15.54 -13.41
N LYS A 114 5.16 -15.39 -14.64
CA LYS A 114 6.45 -14.76 -14.92
C LYS A 114 6.49 -13.29 -14.48
N GLN A 115 5.40 -12.54 -14.67
CA GLN A 115 5.32 -11.15 -14.22
C GLN A 115 5.29 -11.08 -12.68
N ILE A 116 4.55 -11.97 -12.02
CA ILE A 116 4.51 -12.03 -10.55
C ILE A 116 5.86 -12.46 -9.97
N ASP A 117 6.58 -13.37 -10.63
CA ASP A 117 7.95 -13.74 -10.26
C ASP A 117 8.90 -12.52 -10.38
N ALA A 118 8.70 -11.64 -11.36
CA ALA A 118 9.45 -10.38 -11.46
C ALA A 118 9.13 -9.42 -10.29
N TYR A 119 7.88 -9.36 -9.82
CA TYR A 119 7.55 -8.64 -8.58
C TYR A 119 8.20 -9.25 -7.35
N THR A 120 8.34 -10.58 -7.31
CA THR A 120 9.09 -11.25 -6.24
C THR A 120 10.55 -10.77 -6.19
N GLU A 121 11.21 -10.66 -7.35
CA GLU A 121 12.56 -10.09 -7.42
C GLU A 121 12.59 -8.60 -7.07
N TYR A 122 11.58 -7.84 -7.51
CA TYR A 122 11.44 -6.42 -7.18
C TYR A 122 11.41 -6.18 -5.67
N VAL A 123 10.64 -6.98 -4.92
CA VAL A 123 10.43 -6.74 -3.48
C VAL A 123 11.58 -7.18 -2.58
N LYS A 124 12.49 -8.04 -3.05
CA LYS A 124 13.66 -8.47 -2.27
C LYS A 124 14.52 -7.30 -1.77
N ARG A 125 14.55 -6.19 -2.51
CA ARG A 125 15.26 -4.96 -2.12
C ARG A 125 14.73 -4.35 -0.81
N PHE A 126 13.50 -4.70 -0.41
CA PHE A 126 12.85 -4.25 0.82
C PHE A 126 12.93 -5.28 1.95
N GLY A 127 13.76 -6.33 1.78
CA GLY A 127 13.98 -7.37 2.79
C GLY A 127 13.03 -8.56 2.72
N ALA A 128 12.03 -8.54 1.82
CA ALA A 128 11.15 -9.68 1.62
C ALA A 128 11.91 -10.91 1.09
N LYS A 129 11.66 -12.07 1.67
CA LYS A 129 12.25 -13.36 1.24
C LYS A 129 11.51 -14.00 0.07
N GLY A 130 10.31 -13.51 -0.22
CA GLY A 130 9.45 -13.96 -1.31
C GLY A 130 8.15 -13.15 -1.34
N LEU A 131 7.34 -13.41 -2.36
CA LEU A 131 6.01 -12.82 -2.52
C LEU A 131 5.01 -13.96 -2.70
N ALA A 132 4.19 -14.17 -1.69
CA ALA A 132 3.10 -15.13 -1.76
C ALA A 132 1.95 -14.52 -2.60
N TRP A 133 1.28 -15.32 -3.41
CA TRP A 133 0.19 -14.83 -4.24
C TRP A 133 -0.86 -15.89 -4.56
N MET A 134 -2.07 -15.42 -4.83
CA MET A 134 -3.16 -16.19 -5.43
C MET A 134 -4.07 -15.28 -6.24
N LYS A 135 -4.70 -15.82 -7.27
CA LYS A 135 -5.72 -15.18 -8.08
C LYS A 135 -7.09 -15.55 -7.54
N VAL A 136 -7.98 -14.58 -7.46
CA VAL A 136 -9.38 -14.79 -7.12
C VAL A 136 -10.15 -15.04 -8.41
N THR A 137 -10.80 -16.18 -8.51
CA THR A 137 -11.63 -16.59 -9.65
C THR A 137 -13.06 -16.82 -9.17
N ASP A 138 -14.01 -16.94 -10.10
CA ASP A 138 -15.40 -17.27 -9.75
C ASP A 138 -15.53 -18.65 -9.08
N ASP A 139 -14.62 -19.57 -9.40
CA ASP A 139 -14.60 -20.95 -8.88
C ASP A 139 -13.66 -21.15 -7.67
N GLY A 140 -13.14 -20.06 -7.07
CA GLY A 140 -12.24 -20.11 -5.92
C GLY A 140 -10.86 -19.49 -6.19
N PHE A 141 -9.80 -20.06 -5.61
CA PHE A 141 -8.44 -19.52 -5.74
C PHE A 141 -7.56 -20.32 -6.70
N SER A 142 -6.70 -19.61 -7.44
CA SER A 142 -5.66 -20.21 -8.29
C SER A 142 -4.28 -19.65 -7.95
N GLY A 143 -3.24 -20.50 -7.92
CA GLY A 143 -1.87 -20.08 -7.68
C GLY A 143 -1.14 -20.90 -6.61
N PRO A 144 0.13 -20.55 -6.30
CA PRO A 144 0.99 -21.35 -5.43
C PRO A 144 0.46 -21.50 -4.01
N VAL A 145 -0.24 -20.49 -3.51
CA VAL A 145 -0.78 -20.43 -2.14
C VAL A 145 -2.21 -20.97 -2.07
N ALA A 146 -2.94 -20.99 -3.20
CA ALA A 146 -4.33 -21.45 -3.25
C ALA A 146 -4.51 -22.90 -2.74
N LYS A 147 -3.50 -23.77 -2.88
CA LYS A 147 -3.57 -25.16 -2.39
C LYS A 147 -3.75 -25.30 -0.87
N PHE A 148 -3.52 -24.23 -0.10
CA PHE A 148 -3.71 -24.20 1.35
C PHE A 148 -5.10 -23.72 1.76
N PHE A 149 -5.89 -23.19 0.82
CA PHE A 149 -7.19 -22.56 1.06
C PHE A 149 -8.20 -23.13 0.06
N LYS A 150 -8.98 -24.12 0.51
CA LYS A 150 -9.77 -24.97 -0.40
C LYS A 150 -11.25 -25.08 -0.05
N ASN A 151 -11.63 -24.65 1.14
CA ASN A 151 -13.04 -24.70 1.55
C ASN A 151 -13.70 -23.33 1.36
N ASP A 152 -15.03 -23.32 1.27
CA ASP A 152 -15.81 -22.09 1.03
C ASP A 152 -15.62 -21.05 2.15
N GLY A 153 -15.37 -21.51 3.38
CA GLY A 153 -15.08 -20.64 4.52
C GLY A 153 -13.74 -19.90 4.37
N ASP A 154 -12.70 -20.55 3.84
CA ASP A 154 -11.41 -19.92 3.53
C ASP A 154 -11.59 -18.85 2.45
N PHE A 155 -12.40 -19.15 1.44
CA PHE A 155 -12.69 -18.22 0.36
C PHE A 155 -13.33 -16.94 0.90
N GLU A 156 -14.45 -17.07 1.61
CA GLU A 156 -15.17 -15.93 2.19
C GLU A 156 -14.28 -15.13 3.16
N ALA A 157 -13.52 -15.81 4.03
CA ALA A 157 -12.65 -15.15 5.01
C ALA A 157 -11.55 -14.34 4.31
N ILE A 158 -10.89 -14.91 3.30
CA ILE A 158 -9.80 -14.24 2.59
C ILE A 158 -10.32 -13.09 1.71
N THR A 159 -11.38 -13.31 0.92
CA THR A 159 -11.90 -12.24 0.05
C THR A 159 -12.46 -11.09 0.86
N SER A 160 -13.13 -11.37 1.98
CA SER A 160 -13.65 -10.33 2.88
C SER A 160 -12.53 -9.55 3.55
N ALA A 161 -11.52 -10.23 4.11
CA ALA A 161 -10.38 -9.56 4.75
C ALA A 161 -9.57 -8.72 3.75
N ALA A 162 -9.34 -9.25 2.55
CA ALA A 162 -8.60 -8.56 1.50
C ALA A 162 -9.42 -7.47 0.77
N ALA A 163 -10.73 -7.39 1.02
CA ALA A 163 -11.68 -6.59 0.24
C ALA A 163 -11.54 -6.85 -1.27
N ALA A 164 -11.37 -8.12 -1.65
CA ALA A 164 -11.11 -8.55 -3.01
C ALA A 164 -12.34 -9.23 -3.63
N LYS A 165 -12.41 -9.21 -4.96
CA LYS A 165 -13.48 -9.85 -5.75
C LYS A 165 -12.89 -10.78 -6.81
N PRO A 166 -13.70 -11.69 -7.40
CA PRO A 166 -13.28 -12.44 -8.57
C PRO A 166 -12.70 -11.52 -9.66
N GLY A 167 -11.59 -11.95 -10.25
CA GLY A 167 -10.78 -11.15 -11.19
C GLY A 167 -9.57 -10.45 -10.55
N ASP A 168 -9.49 -10.37 -9.22
CA ASP A 168 -8.37 -9.70 -8.55
C ASP A 168 -7.19 -10.64 -8.29
N LEU A 169 -5.99 -10.06 -8.18
CA LEU A 169 -4.77 -10.75 -7.75
C LEU A 169 -4.41 -10.32 -6.33
N LEU A 170 -4.30 -11.29 -5.42
CA LEU A 170 -3.82 -11.06 -4.07
C LEU A 170 -2.31 -11.27 -4.01
N LEU A 171 -1.59 -10.26 -3.51
CA LEU A 171 -0.15 -10.29 -3.25
C LEU A 171 0.11 -10.11 -1.76
N PHE A 172 0.81 -11.06 -1.15
CA PHE A 172 1.01 -11.15 0.30
C PHE A 172 2.47 -10.96 0.68
N ALA A 173 2.69 -10.24 1.78
CA ALA A 173 3.96 -10.18 2.49
C ALA A 173 3.77 -10.68 3.93
N ALA A 174 4.73 -11.47 4.41
CA ALA A 174 4.69 -12.10 5.72
C ALA A 174 6.07 -12.02 6.38
N ASP A 175 6.26 -11.04 7.26
CA ASP A 175 7.52 -10.77 7.97
C ASP A 175 7.28 -9.73 9.10
N SER A 176 8.33 -9.10 9.62
CA SER A 176 8.25 -7.93 10.50
C SER A 176 7.45 -6.77 9.90
N PHE A 177 6.89 -5.92 10.76
CA PHE A 177 6.12 -4.73 10.36
C PHE A 177 6.83 -3.89 9.31
N LYS A 178 8.13 -3.61 9.49
CA LYS A 178 8.90 -2.80 8.54
C LYS A 178 8.98 -3.46 7.16
N VAL A 179 9.33 -4.75 7.11
CA VAL A 179 9.50 -5.47 5.83
C VAL A 179 8.16 -5.58 5.11
N VAL A 180 7.07 -5.88 5.82
CA VAL A 180 5.73 -5.96 5.23
C VAL A 180 5.28 -4.60 4.68
N SER A 181 5.41 -3.54 5.48
CA SER A 181 5.03 -2.17 5.08
C SER A 181 5.82 -1.68 3.87
N ASP A 182 7.16 -1.79 3.91
CA ASP A 182 8.00 -1.37 2.78
C ASP A 182 7.67 -2.20 1.52
N THR A 183 7.57 -3.53 1.67
CA THR A 183 7.31 -4.44 0.55
C THR A 183 6.01 -4.10 -0.17
N LEU A 184 4.91 -4.02 0.56
CA LEU A 184 3.59 -3.81 -0.04
C LEU A 184 3.36 -2.34 -0.42
N GLY A 185 3.88 -1.37 0.35
CA GLY A 185 3.72 0.05 0.05
C GLY A 185 4.42 0.46 -1.25
N TYR A 186 5.66 0.02 -1.46
CA TYR A 186 6.37 0.27 -2.72
C TYR A 186 5.77 -0.53 -3.88
N LEU A 187 5.42 -1.80 -3.67
CA LEU A 187 4.84 -2.64 -4.72
C LEU A 187 3.49 -2.11 -5.20
N ARG A 188 2.61 -1.73 -4.26
CA ARG A 188 1.32 -1.06 -4.53
C ARG A 188 1.51 0.13 -5.47
N THR A 189 2.49 0.98 -5.18
CA THR A 189 2.75 2.20 -5.97
C THR A 189 3.33 1.89 -7.34
N ALA A 190 4.19 0.87 -7.44
CA ALA A 190 4.72 0.42 -8.72
C ALA A 190 3.60 -0.12 -9.63
N ILE A 191 2.76 -1.00 -9.09
CA ILE A 191 1.63 -1.58 -9.83
C ILE A 191 0.63 -0.50 -10.23
N ALA A 192 0.31 0.45 -9.36
CA ALA A 192 -0.63 1.52 -9.69
C ALA A 192 -0.17 2.37 -10.88
N LYS A 193 1.14 2.58 -11.04
CA LYS A 193 1.71 3.27 -12.22
C LYS A 193 1.62 2.42 -13.48
N GLU A 194 1.86 1.11 -13.36
CA GLU A 194 1.76 0.18 -14.49
C GLU A 194 0.32 0.03 -15.00
N LEU A 195 -0.65 0.12 -14.08
CA LEU A 195 -2.09 0.01 -14.36
C LEU A 195 -2.78 1.34 -14.63
N ASP A 196 -2.03 2.45 -14.66
CA ASP A 196 -2.56 3.81 -14.84
C ASP A 196 -3.71 4.16 -13.87
N LEU A 197 -3.59 3.71 -12.61
CA LEU A 197 -4.60 3.93 -11.56
C LEU A 197 -4.44 5.29 -10.86
N ILE A 198 -3.40 6.06 -11.22
CA ILE A 198 -3.07 7.32 -10.59
C ILE A 198 -3.50 8.44 -11.53
N ASP A 199 -4.60 9.10 -11.20
CA ASP A 199 -5.00 10.32 -11.89
C ASP A 199 -3.93 11.41 -11.70
N GLN A 200 -3.30 11.81 -12.81
CA GLN A 200 -2.21 12.78 -12.82
C GLN A 200 -2.70 14.22 -12.63
N ASP A 201 -3.99 14.48 -12.88
CA ASP A 201 -4.61 15.79 -12.71
C ASP A 201 -5.30 15.94 -11.34
N GLN A 202 -5.47 14.83 -10.62
CA GLN A 202 -5.98 14.83 -9.26
C GLN A 202 -4.90 15.23 -8.25
N TYR A 203 -5.24 16.20 -7.41
CA TYR A 203 -4.53 16.50 -6.17
C TYR A 203 -5.31 15.95 -4.99
N ALA A 204 -4.70 15.06 -4.21
CA ALA A 204 -5.28 14.56 -2.97
C ALA A 204 -4.49 15.11 -1.77
N TYR A 205 -5.22 15.77 -0.87
CA TYR A 205 -4.70 16.45 0.33
C TYR A 205 -5.33 15.88 1.61
#